data_AF-A0A8J7BK20-F1
#
_entry.id   AF-A0A8J7BK20-F1
#
_cell.length_a   1.000
_cell.length_b   1.000
_cell.length_c   1.000
_cell.angle_alpha   90.00
_cell.angle_beta   90.00
_cell.angle_gamma   90.00
#
_symmetry.space_group_name_H-M   'P 1'
#
loop_
_entity.id
_entity.type
_entity.pdbx_description
1 polymer ?
#
loop_
_entity_poly.entity_id
_entity_poly.type
_entity_poly.pdbx_seq_one_letter_code
_entity_poly.pdbx_strand_id
1 'polypeptide(L)' 'MILDNATFHHGGRIAQLIQAKGAQGVYLPPYSPDLNRIEKCWAWLKGSIRKQRRSATSLREAMETVLKEAAS' A
#
# COMPACT_ATOMS: atom_id res chain seq x y z
N MET A 1 -2.94 -12.04 -5.36
CA MET A 1 -2.90 -10.57 -5.23
C MET A 1 -4.29 -10.12 -4.78
N ILE A 2 -4.36 -9.27 -3.76
CA ILE A 2 -5.62 -8.64 -3.34
C ILE A 2 -5.64 -7.23 -3.91
N LEU A 3 -6.72 -6.87 -4.60
CA LEU A 3 -6.88 -5.58 -5.29
C LEU A 3 -8.14 -4.89 -4.78
N ASP A 4 -8.08 -3.57 -4.60
CA ASP A 4 -9.29 -2.77 -4.44
C ASP A 4 -9.94 -2.47 -5.81
N ASN A 5 -11.03 -1.69 -5.80
CA ASN A 5 -11.78 -1.33 -7.01
C ASN A 5 -11.29 -0.05 -7.70
N ALA A 6 -10.02 0.35 -7.51
CA ALA A 6 -9.48 1.45 -8.30
C ALA A 6 -9.65 1.16 -9.80
N THR A 7 -10.09 2.17 -10.57
CA THR A 7 -10.52 1.99 -11.97
C THR A 7 -9.42 1.40 -12.86
N PHE A 8 -8.15 1.74 -12.59
CA PHE A 8 -7.00 1.21 -13.31
C PHE A 8 -6.69 -0.27 -13.01
N HIS A 9 -7.25 -0.87 -11.96
CA HIS A 9 -7.15 -2.31 -11.73
C HIS A 9 -7.98 -3.13 -12.73
N HIS A 10 -9.04 -2.53 -13.30
CA HIS A 10 -9.97 -3.20 -14.18
C HIS A 10 -9.56 -3.20 -15.67
N GLY A 11 -8.40 -2.61 -16.02
CA GLY A 11 -7.92 -2.51 -17.41
C GLY A 11 -7.36 -3.81 -18.02
N GLY A 12 -7.55 -4.98 -17.40
CA GLY A 12 -7.10 -6.30 -17.87
C GLY A 12 -5.59 -6.56 -17.81
N ARG A 13 -4.75 -5.54 -18.03
CA ARG A 13 -3.28 -5.66 -18.00
C ARG A 13 -2.74 -6.18 -16.66
N ILE A 14 -3.30 -5.70 -15.55
CA ILE A 14 -2.89 -6.14 -14.21
C ILE A 14 -3.22 -7.62 -14.01
N ALA A 15 -4.40 -8.08 -14.44
CA ALA A 15 -4.77 -9.49 -14.37
C ALA A 15 -3.82 -10.38 -15.18
N GLN A 16 -3.45 -9.97 -16.41
CA GLN A 16 -2.47 -10.69 -17.24
C GLN A 16 -1.10 -10.80 -16.56
N LEU A 17 -0.61 -9.71 -15.96
CA LEU A 17 0.67 -9.70 -15.26
C LEU A 17 0.66 -10.61 -14.03
N ILE A 18 -0.44 -10.63 -13.28
CA ILE A 18 -0.63 -11.51 -12.13
C ILE A 18 -0.62 -12.98 -12.57
N GLN A 19 -1.37 -13.31 -13.63
CA GLN A 19 -1.44 -14.67 -14.17
C GLN A 19 -0.11 -15.14 -14.75
N ALA A 20 0.64 -14.26 -15.43
CA ALA A 20 1.97 -14.57 -15.96
C ALA A 20 2.99 -14.93 -14.86
N LYS A 21 2.71 -14.56 -13.61
CA LYS A 21 3.49 -14.95 -12.43
C LYS A 21 2.92 -16.19 -11.71
N GLY A 22 1.94 -16.88 -12.28
CA GLY A 22 1.29 -18.04 -11.69
C GLY A 22 0.40 -17.70 -10.49
N ALA A 23 0.03 -16.43 -10.31
CA ALA A 23 -0.80 -15.97 -9.22
C ALA A 23 -2.22 -15.65 -9.70
N GLN A 24 -3.14 -15.49 -8.75
CA GLN A 24 -4.52 -15.06 -9.01
C GLN A 24 -4.79 -13.69 -8.39
N GLY A 25 -5.61 -12.88 -9.05
CA GLY A 25 -6.12 -11.61 -8.55
C GLY A 25 -7.49 -11.80 -7.91
N VAL A 26 -7.69 -11.25 -6.71
CA VAL A 26 -8.99 -11.22 -6.02
C VAL A 26 -9.34 -9.77 -5.75
N TYR A 27 -10.52 -9.35 -6.21
CA TYR A 27 -11.04 -8.00 -5.97
C TYR A 27 -11.84 -7.99 -4.67
N LEU A 28 -11.59 -6.97 -3.85
CA LEU A 28 -12.42 -6.70 -2.68
C LEU A 28 -13.81 -6.20 -3.10
N PRO A 29 -14.86 -6.37 -2.26
CA PRO A 29 -16.14 -5.72 -2.52
C PRO A 29 -16.00 -4.18 -2.55
N PRO A 30 -16.85 -3.47 -3.30
CA PRO A 30 -16.86 -2.01 -3.32
C PRO A 30 -16.98 -1.42 -1.91
N TYR A 31 -16.30 -0.30 -1.67
CA TYR A 31 -16.34 0.45 -0.41
C TYR A 31 -16.04 -0.39 0.86
N SER A 32 -15.21 -1.43 0.74
CA SER A 32 -14.82 -2.31 1.87
C SER A 32 -13.35 -2.10 2.29
N PRO A 33 -12.97 -0.89 2.77
CA PRO A 33 -11.59 -0.61 3.19
C PRO A 33 -11.18 -1.42 4.42
N ASP A 34 -12.13 -1.85 5.24
CA ASP A 34 -11.93 -2.72 6.39
C ASP A 34 -11.36 -4.10 6.01
N LEU A 35 -11.70 -4.59 4.82
CA LEU A 35 -11.17 -5.84 4.27
C LEU A 35 -9.78 -5.68 3.63
N ASN A 36 -9.34 -4.44 3.40
CA ASN A 36 -8.04 -4.16 2.82
C ASN A 36 -6.97 -4.03 3.91
N ARG A 37 -6.16 -5.09 4.10
CA ARG A 37 -5.14 -5.14 5.16
C ARG A 37 -4.13 -3.98 5.10
N ILE A 38 -3.89 -3.40 3.92
CA ILE A 38 -2.95 -2.28 3.77
C ILE A 38 -3.44 -1.00 4.45
N GLU A 39 -4.74 -0.82 4.69
CA GLU A 39 -5.29 0.38 5.34
C GLU A 39 -4.77 0.56 6.76
N LYS A 40 -4.66 -0.54 7.52
CA LYS A 40 -4.06 -0.53 8.86
C LYS A 40 -2.57 -0.17 8.79
N CYS A 41 -1.85 -0.69 7.79
CA CYS A 41 -0.46 -0.34 7.55
C CYS A 41 -0.32 1.15 7.20
N TRP A 42 -1.20 1.72 6.39
CA TRP A 42 -1.21 3.15 6.06
C TRP A 42 -1.48 4.03 7.28
N ALA A 43 -2.41 3.64 8.15
CA ALA A 43 -2.68 4.35 9.39
C ALA A 43 -1.43 4.42 10.29
N TRP A 44 -0.76 3.28 10.48
CA TRP A 44 0.50 3.20 11.21
C TRP A 44 1.59 4.05 10.54
N LEU A 45 1.82 3.85 9.24
CA LEU A 45 2.89 4.51 8.48
C LEU A 45 2.74 6.04 8.50
N LYS A 46 1.53 6.56 8.26
CA LYS A 46 1.26 8.01 8.35
C LYS A 46 1.53 8.54 9.77
N GLY A 47 1.18 7.77 10.80
CA GLY A 47 1.47 8.10 12.19
C GLY A 47 2.97 8.21 12.46
N SER A 48 3.73 7.22 12.03
CA SER A 48 5.20 7.16 12.18
C SER A 48 5.89 8.27 11.40
N ILE A 49 5.53 8.50 10.13
CA ILE A 49 6.08 9.60 9.32
C ILE A 49 5.81 10.95 9.97
N ARG A 50 4.61 11.18 10.51
CA ARG A 50 4.27 12.46 11.17
C ARG A 50 5.10 12.70 12.42
N LYS A 51 5.49 11.65 13.15
CA LYS A 51 6.43 11.76 14.29
C LYS A 51 7.83 12.11 13.79
N GLN A 52 8.32 11.40 12.77
CA GLN A 52 9.65 11.61 12.19
C GLN A 52 9.81 12.94 11.46
N ARG A 53 8.72 13.51 10.92
CA ARG A 53 8.75 14.79 10.19
C ARG A 53 9.24 15.96 11.04
N ARG A 54 9.20 15.84 12.38
CA ARG A 54 9.70 16.88 13.30
C ARG A 54 11.22 17.04 13.28
N SER A 55 11.94 15.97 12.92
CA SER A 55 13.41 15.93 12.88
C SER A 55 13.96 15.82 11.45
N ALA A 56 13.14 15.41 10.48
CA ALA A 56 13.57 15.25 9.09
C ALA A 56 13.53 16.56 8.30
N THR A 57 14.54 16.76 7.46
CA THR A 57 14.69 17.91 6.54
C THR A 57 13.63 17.87 5.43
N SER A 58 13.26 16.68 4.96
CA SER A 58 12.23 16.50 3.91
C SER A 58 11.22 15.39 4.23
N LEU A 59 10.08 15.40 3.54
CA LEU A 59 9.08 14.33 3.66
C LEU A 59 9.67 13.00 3.19
N ARG A 60 10.46 13.04 2.10
CA ARG A 60 11.17 11.87 1.57
C ARG A 60 12.08 11.26 2.63
N GLU A 61 12.90 12.09 3.29
CA GLU A 61 13.79 11.63 4.35
C GLU A 61 13.00 10.98 5.50
N ALA A 62 11.92 11.62 5.97
CA ALA A 62 11.05 11.05 7.00
C ALA A 62 10.46 9.69 6.59
N MET A 63 10.04 9.57 5.33
CA MET A 63 9.53 8.31 4.78
C MET A 63 10.61 7.23 4.72
N GLU A 64 11.80 7.57 4.24
CA GLU A 64 12.93 6.63 4.12
C GLU A 64 13.41 6.14 5.48
N THR A 65 13.49 7.01 6.50
CA THR A 65 13.82 6.59 7.87
C THR A 65 12.78 5.60 8.39
N VAL A 66 11.49 5.96 8.33
CA VAL A 66 10.42 5.10 8.86
C VAL A 66 10.34 3.76 8.13
N LEU A 67 10.54 3.75 6.80
CA LEU A 67 10.51 2.51 6.02
C LEU A 67 11.73 1.62 6.30
N LYS A 68 12.92 2.20 6.56
CA LYS A 68 14.10 1.43 6.99
C LYS A 68 13.88 0.80 8.35
N GLU A 69 13.34 1.56 9.31
CA GLU A 69 12.99 1.05 10.64
C GLU A 69 11.94 -0.07 10.57
N ALA A 70 10.94 0.05 9.68
CA ALA A 70 9.91 -0.99 9.49
C ALA A 70 10.45 -2.31 8.92
N ALA A 71 11.56 -2.25 8.20
CA ALA A 71 12.18 -3.38 7.50
C ALA A 71 13.35 -4.01 8.29
N SER A 72 13.67 -3.44 9.45
CA SER A 72 14.69 -3.91 10.40
C SER A 72 14.08 -4.84 11.43
#